data_AF-A0A9X3G0E6-F1
#
_entry.id   AF-A0A9X3G0E6-F1
#
_cell.length_a   1.000
_cell.length_b   1.000
_cell.length_c   1.000
_cell.angle_alpha   90.00
_cell.angle_beta   90.00
_cell.angle_gamma   90.00
#
_symmetry.space_group_name_H-M   'P 1'
#
loop_
_entity.id
_entity.type
_entity.pdbx_description
1 polymer ?
#
loop_
_entity_poly.entity_id
_entity_poly.type
_entity_poly.pdbx_seq_one_letter_code
_entity_poly.pdbx_strand_id
1 'polypeptide(L)'
;MLSSPGKPIARASLLGLTTAVLLGLSGCGEEELAVGETDVSDVRSEDDLTDPYTGEYDEAFREDVDVYAGTEVTVAAQVEDVLSPNSFTIVGPDDTSVEPLLVVVADEVPGLEPGLPVTVAATATLEFDLAEVEGQLGVDLEDEQYGEWEDQPFLLATVVEASAE
;
A
#
# COMPACT_ATOMS: atom_id res chain seq x y z
N MET A 1 13.29 41.78 -13.24
CA MET A 1 12.59 42.11 -14.50
C MET A 1 13.41 41.57 -15.66
N LEU A 2 13.10 40.36 -16.12
CA LEU A 2 13.45 39.92 -17.48
C LEU A 2 12.26 39.12 -17.99
N SER A 3 11.82 39.51 -19.18
CA SER A 3 10.53 39.22 -19.79
C SER A 3 10.75 38.25 -20.96
N SER A 4 9.97 37.19 -21.06
CA SER A 4 9.53 36.71 -22.38
C SER A 4 8.37 35.73 -22.32
N PRO A 5 7.54 35.69 -23.38
CA PRO A 5 6.13 35.34 -23.33
C PRO A 5 5.80 34.01 -24.04
N GLY A 6 4.59 33.55 -23.81
CA GLY A 6 4.07 32.27 -24.31
C GLY A 6 3.85 32.18 -25.82
N LYS A 7 3.33 31.02 -26.23
CA LYS A 7 2.61 30.85 -27.49
C LYS A 7 1.50 29.81 -27.31
N PRO A 8 0.23 30.21 -27.51
CA PRO A 8 -0.88 29.29 -27.66
C PRO A 8 -1.14 28.98 -29.15
N ILE A 9 -2.04 28.01 -29.36
CA ILE A 9 -2.85 27.76 -30.57
C ILE A 9 -2.21 26.84 -31.63
N ALA A 10 -2.82 25.68 -31.87
CA ALA A 10 -3.43 25.38 -33.17
C ALA A 10 -4.36 24.16 -33.08
N ARG A 11 -5.64 24.42 -33.34
CA ARG A 11 -6.64 23.42 -33.74
C ARG A 11 -6.28 22.90 -35.13
N ALA A 12 -6.51 21.61 -35.37
CA ALA A 12 -6.71 21.09 -36.71
C ALA A 12 -7.90 20.11 -36.69
N SER A 13 -9.07 20.65 -37.02
CA SER A 13 -10.17 19.83 -37.53
C SER A 13 -9.85 19.49 -38.98
N LEU A 14 -9.99 18.23 -39.38
CA LEU A 14 -10.14 17.88 -40.78
C LEU A 14 -11.28 16.86 -40.95
N LEU A 15 -12.33 17.34 -41.61
CA LEU A 15 -13.40 16.58 -42.22
C LEU A 15 -12.85 15.70 -43.36
N GLY A 16 -13.38 14.49 -43.51
CA GLY A 16 -13.36 13.68 -44.73
C GLY A 16 -14.25 12.44 -44.53
N LEU A 17 -15.56 12.52 -44.79
CA LEU A 17 -16.26 12.26 -46.07
C LEU A 17 -16.18 10.78 -46.54
N THR A 18 -17.19 10.00 -46.10
CA THR A 18 -17.94 8.91 -46.79
C THR A 18 -17.29 8.21 -48.00
N THR A 19 -17.29 6.88 -48.08
CA THR A 19 -18.42 6.07 -48.63
C THR A 19 -18.25 4.58 -48.30
N ALA A 20 -19.35 3.93 -47.96
CA ALA A 20 -19.52 2.54 -47.55
C ALA A 20 -19.46 1.52 -48.71
N VAL A 21 -18.98 0.30 -48.41
CA VAL A 21 -19.46 -0.98 -48.99
C VAL A 21 -19.43 -2.05 -47.90
N LEU A 22 -20.43 -2.92 -47.95
CA LEU A 22 -21.05 -3.73 -46.92
C LEU A 22 -20.55 -5.19 -46.85
N LEU A 23 -20.66 -5.74 -45.64
CA LEU A 23 -20.97 -7.13 -45.25
C LEU A 23 -19.88 -8.23 -45.30
N GLY A 24 -19.44 -8.59 -44.09
CA GLY A 24 -19.04 -9.96 -43.71
C GLY A 24 -19.57 -10.26 -42.31
N LEU A 25 -20.53 -11.18 -42.19
CA LEU A 25 -21.23 -11.57 -40.97
C LEU A 25 -20.42 -12.55 -40.11
N SER A 26 -20.31 -12.25 -38.82
CA SER A 26 -20.12 -13.18 -37.67
C SER A 26 -19.71 -12.31 -36.47
N GLY A 27 -20.36 -12.27 -35.31
CA GLY A 27 -21.47 -13.02 -34.73
C GLY A 27 -22.03 -12.26 -33.51
N CYS A 28 -23.00 -12.88 -32.84
CA CYS A 28 -23.77 -12.46 -31.65
C CYS A 28 -23.07 -11.51 -30.68
N GLY A 29 -23.73 -10.57 -29.99
CA GLY A 29 -25.14 -10.40 -29.63
C GLY A 29 -25.09 -9.55 -28.35
N GLU A 30 -25.48 -8.28 -28.44
CA GLU A 30 -26.65 -7.73 -27.75
C GLU A 30 -26.61 -7.94 -26.23
N GLU A 31 -26.16 -6.93 -25.49
CA GLU A 31 -26.80 -6.49 -24.26
C GLU A 31 -26.12 -5.24 -23.67
N GLU A 32 -26.96 -4.21 -23.51
CA GLU A 32 -26.81 -3.09 -22.60
C GLU A 32 -26.25 -3.53 -21.23
N LEU A 33 -25.19 -2.88 -20.75
CA LEU A 33 -24.76 -2.99 -19.36
C LEU A 33 -24.63 -1.60 -18.76
N ALA A 34 -25.74 -1.15 -18.17
CA ALA A 34 -25.67 -0.45 -16.92
C ALA A 34 -25.15 -1.45 -15.86
N VAL A 35 -23.89 -1.30 -15.47
CA VAL A 35 -23.27 -1.81 -14.25
C VAL A 35 -22.31 -0.69 -13.88
N GLY A 36 -22.57 0.15 -12.88
CA GLY A 36 -22.99 -0.18 -11.54
C GLY A 36 -21.87 0.38 -10.67
N GLU A 37 -22.21 1.17 -9.65
CA GLU A 37 -21.31 1.39 -8.53
C GLU A 37 -20.88 -0.01 -8.05
N THR A 38 -19.71 -0.46 -8.47
CA THR A 38 -19.01 -1.56 -7.82
C THR A 38 -17.89 -0.91 -7.05
N ASP A 39 -18.25 -0.56 -5.82
CA ASP A 39 -17.45 -0.78 -4.64
C ASP A 39 -15.95 -0.87 -4.94
N VAL A 40 -15.25 0.24 -4.72
CA VAL A 40 -13.79 0.26 -4.63
C VAL A 40 -13.42 -0.43 -3.32
N SER A 41 -13.63 -1.73 -3.24
CA SER A 41 -12.83 -2.55 -2.37
C SER A 41 -11.47 -2.60 -3.05
N ASP A 42 -10.50 -1.85 -2.53
CA ASP A 42 -9.09 -1.91 -2.93
C ASP A 42 -8.57 -3.31 -2.55
N VAL A 43 -9.01 -4.32 -3.30
CA VAL A 43 -8.66 -5.72 -3.12
C VAL A 43 -7.80 -6.07 -4.32
N ARG A 44 -6.50 -6.05 -4.05
CA ARG A 44 -5.47 -6.47 -4.97
C ARG A 44 -5.79 -7.88 -5.50
N SER A 45 -5.79 -8.04 -6.82
CA SER A 45 -5.95 -9.36 -7.45
C SER A 45 -4.66 -10.17 -7.28
N GLU A 46 -4.80 -11.48 -7.07
CA GLU A 46 -3.68 -12.43 -6.86
C GLU A 46 -2.59 -12.38 -7.96
N ASP A 47 -2.92 -11.94 -9.17
CA ASP A 47 -2.01 -11.79 -10.31
C ASP A 47 -1.11 -10.52 -10.25
N ASP A 48 -1.41 -9.54 -9.40
CA ASP A 48 -0.63 -8.29 -9.27
C ASP A 48 0.38 -8.34 -8.11
N LEU A 49 0.48 -9.47 -7.38
CA LEU A 49 1.26 -9.66 -6.15
C LEU A 49 2.79 -9.76 -6.32
N THR A 50 3.38 -9.18 -7.39
CA THR A 50 4.86 -9.15 -7.47
C THR A 50 5.38 -7.89 -6.78
N ASP A 51 5.27 -7.88 -5.46
CA ASP A 51 5.93 -6.84 -4.68
C ASP A 51 7.45 -6.90 -4.92
N PRO A 52 8.12 -5.75 -4.96
CA PRO A 52 9.58 -5.69 -5.06
C PRO A 52 10.27 -6.41 -3.90
N TYR A 53 9.58 -6.61 -2.79
CA TYR A 53 9.99 -7.47 -1.70
C TYR A 53 8.85 -8.38 -1.24
N THR A 54 9.14 -9.68 -1.16
CA THR A 54 8.31 -10.68 -0.49
C THR A 54 9.22 -11.61 0.28
N GLY A 55 9.20 -11.55 1.60
CA GLY A 55 10.13 -12.30 2.45
C GLY A 55 9.86 -12.14 3.94
N GLU A 56 10.75 -12.70 4.76
CA GLU A 56 10.68 -12.59 6.23
C GLU A 56 11.18 -11.23 6.69
N TYR A 57 10.77 -10.77 7.88
CA TYR A 57 11.40 -9.63 8.53
C TYR A 57 12.74 -10.09 9.12
N ASP A 58 13.84 -9.90 8.40
CA ASP A 58 15.18 -10.35 8.78
C ASP A 58 16.22 -9.22 8.70
N GLU A 59 17.48 -9.51 9.07
CA GLU A 59 18.56 -8.52 9.02
C GLU A 59 18.72 -7.90 7.62
N ALA A 60 18.54 -8.69 6.56
CA ALA A 60 18.71 -8.22 5.19
C ALA A 60 17.64 -7.18 4.83
N PHE A 61 16.37 -7.47 5.12
CA PHE A 61 15.30 -6.49 4.95
C PHE A 61 15.56 -5.24 5.79
N ARG A 62 15.98 -5.41 7.05
CA ARG A 62 16.22 -4.27 7.95
C ARG A 62 17.35 -3.36 7.49
N GLU A 63 18.40 -3.92 6.88
CA GLU A 63 19.52 -3.18 6.29
C GLU A 63 19.13 -2.48 4.98
N ASP A 64 18.20 -3.04 4.21
CA ASP A 64 17.78 -2.53 2.90
C ASP A 64 16.41 -1.80 2.94
N VAL A 65 15.83 -1.54 4.11
CA VAL A 65 14.49 -0.92 4.23
C VAL A 65 14.40 0.42 3.51
N ASP A 66 15.51 1.18 3.45
CA ASP A 66 15.59 2.43 2.72
C ASP A 66 15.51 2.29 1.20
N VAL A 67 15.91 1.13 0.67
CA VAL A 67 15.79 0.80 -0.75
C VAL A 67 14.32 0.63 -1.14
N TYR A 68 13.48 0.18 -0.20
CA TYR A 68 12.05 -0.04 -0.41
C TYR A 68 11.18 1.16 -0.03
N ALA A 69 11.78 2.27 0.42
CA ALA A 69 11.04 3.46 0.84
C ALA A 69 10.04 3.96 -0.23
N GLY A 70 8.80 4.23 0.20
CA GLY A 70 7.71 4.65 -0.66
C GLY A 70 7.19 3.55 -1.60
N THR A 71 7.59 2.30 -1.37
CA THR A 71 7.17 1.15 -2.17
C THR A 71 6.45 0.13 -1.30
N GLU A 72 5.46 -0.53 -1.88
CA GLU A 72 4.74 -1.62 -1.23
C GLU A 72 5.62 -2.88 -1.16
N VAL A 73 5.62 -3.53 -0.01
CA VAL A 73 6.37 -4.74 0.31
C VAL A 73 5.47 -5.71 1.07
N THR A 74 5.74 -7.00 0.93
CA THR A 74 5.08 -8.06 1.72
C THR A 74 6.08 -8.70 2.67
N VAL A 75 5.82 -8.61 3.97
CA VAL A 75 6.75 -9.02 5.03
C VAL A 75 6.07 -10.06 5.93
N ALA A 76 6.68 -11.24 6.06
CA ALA A 76 6.30 -12.27 7.02
C ALA A 76 7.06 -12.07 8.34
N ALA A 77 6.35 -12.03 9.46
CA ALA A 77 6.92 -11.70 10.76
C ALA A 77 6.10 -12.29 11.91
N GLN A 78 6.51 -12.02 13.15
CA GLN A 78 5.74 -12.28 14.35
C GLN A 78 5.42 -10.97 15.06
N VAL A 79 4.21 -10.84 15.59
CA VAL A 79 3.84 -9.69 16.44
C VAL A 79 4.68 -9.74 17.72
N GLU A 80 5.36 -8.65 18.07
CA GLU A 80 6.07 -8.54 19.34
C GLU A 80 5.18 -7.91 20.42
N ASP A 81 4.63 -6.73 20.15
CA ASP A 81 3.75 -6.00 21.07
C ASP A 81 2.61 -5.33 20.31
N VAL A 82 1.45 -5.18 20.97
CA VAL A 82 0.27 -4.52 20.41
C VAL A 82 0.08 -3.20 21.15
N LEU A 83 0.43 -2.10 20.48
CA LEU A 83 0.43 -0.76 21.05
C LEU A 83 -1.00 -0.20 21.12
N SER A 84 -1.75 -0.38 20.03
CA SER A 84 -3.15 0.07 19.90
C SER A 84 -3.92 -0.82 18.91
N PRO A 85 -5.24 -0.63 18.73
CA PRO A 85 -6.01 -1.33 17.68
C PRO A 85 -5.48 -1.10 16.26
N ASN A 86 -4.77 0.01 16.04
CA ASN A 86 -4.27 0.48 14.75
C ASN A 86 -2.74 0.38 14.61
N SER A 87 -2.05 -0.17 15.61
CA SER A 87 -0.58 -0.22 15.61
C SER A 87 -0.03 -1.33 16.48
N PHE A 88 1.04 -1.94 16.00
CA PHE A 88 1.74 -3.03 16.67
C PHE A 88 3.18 -3.09 16.18
N THR A 89 4.04 -3.80 16.90
CA THR A 89 5.42 -4.03 16.48
C THR A 89 5.57 -5.46 15.97
N ILE A 90 6.46 -5.63 14.99
CA ILE A 90 6.84 -6.94 14.47
C ILE A 90 8.32 -7.23 14.70
N VAL A 91 8.62 -8.50 14.89
CA VAL A 91 9.96 -9.08 14.94
C VAL A 91 10.06 -10.22 13.95
N GLY A 92 11.28 -10.56 13.56
CA GLY A 92 11.47 -11.68 12.65
C GLY A 92 11.09 -13.02 13.29
N PRO A 93 11.01 -14.08 12.48
CA PRO A 93 10.79 -15.44 12.97
C PRO A 93 11.90 -15.87 13.95
N ASP A 94 11.60 -16.87 14.79
CA ASP A 94 12.55 -17.46 15.73
C ASP A 94 13.87 -17.76 15.00
N ASP A 95 14.99 -17.21 15.50
CA ASP A 95 16.37 -17.21 14.95
C ASP A 95 16.85 -15.88 14.33
N THR A 96 15.99 -14.88 14.16
CA THR A 96 16.43 -13.52 13.77
C THR A 96 16.81 -12.67 14.98
N SER A 97 17.71 -11.69 14.80
CA SER A 97 18.13 -10.74 15.84
C SER A 97 17.97 -9.30 15.37
N VAL A 98 16.82 -9.02 14.77
CA VAL A 98 16.44 -7.69 14.30
C VAL A 98 15.73 -6.90 15.40
N GLU A 99 15.95 -5.58 15.40
CA GLU A 99 15.17 -4.68 16.25
C GLU A 99 13.71 -4.68 15.80
N PRO A 100 12.74 -4.45 16.70
CA PRO A 100 11.34 -4.43 16.34
C PRO A 100 11.02 -3.31 15.33
N LEU A 101 10.08 -3.56 14.44
CA LEU A 101 9.61 -2.59 13.46
C LEU A 101 8.16 -2.22 13.75
N LEU A 102 7.87 -0.92 13.77
CA LEU A 102 6.52 -0.40 13.94
C LEU A 102 5.69 -0.65 12.67
N VAL A 103 4.48 -1.13 12.87
CA VAL A 103 3.44 -1.27 11.84
C VAL A 103 2.24 -0.44 12.26
N VAL A 104 1.73 0.38 11.34
CA VAL A 104 0.52 1.19 11.54
C VAL A 104 -0.47 0.92 10.42
N VAL A 105 -1.75 0.83 10.75
CA VAL A 105 -2.83 0.46 9.85
C VAL A 105 -4.04 1.37 10.04
N ALA A 106 -4.71 1.75 8.95
CA ALA A 106 -5.87 2.64 9.00
C ALA A 106 -7.07 2.00 9.72
N ASP A 107 -7.31 0.71 9.45
CA ASP A 107 -8.39 -0.07 10.03
C ASP A 107 -7.90 -0.93 11.19
N GLU A 108 -8.75 -1.11 12.21
CA GLU A 108 -8.42 -1.96 13.35
C GLU A 108 -8.18 -3.40 12.92
N VAL A 109 -7.13 -4.04 13.46
CA VAL A 109 -6.82 -5.45 13.19
C VAL A 109 -7.20 -6.28 14.43
N PRO A 110 -8.36 -6.95 14.43
CA PRO A 110 -8.82 -7.69 15.59
C PRO A 110 -8.01 -8.97 15.79
N GLY A 111 -7.72 -9.31 17.05
CA GLY A 111 -7.14 -10.60 17.41
C GLY A 111 -5.62 -10.71 17.23
N LEU A 112 -4.91 -9.59 17.13
CA LEU A 112 -3.46 -9.58 17.26
C LEU A 112 -3.06 -9.84 18.72
N GLU A 113 -2.08 -10.72 18.91
CA GLU A 113 -1.49 -11.06 20.19
C GLU A 113 0.03 -11.22 20.02
N PRO A 114 0.84 -10.88 21.04
CA PRO A 114 2.28 -11.16 21.02
C PRO A 114 2.59 -12.62 20.68
N GLY A 115 3.54 -12.83 19.77
CA GLY A 115 3.95 -14.14 19.25
C GLY A 115 3.08 -14.67 18.10
N LEU A 116 2.05 -13.94 17.66
CA LEU A 116 1.23 -14.37 16.53
C LEU A 116 1.98 -14.17 15.20
N PRO A 117 2.14 -15.21 14.36
CA PRO A 117 2.71 -15.03 13.03
C PRO A 117 1.75 -14.27 12.12
N VAL A 118 2.30 -13.30 11.40
CA VAL A 118 1.56 -12.38 10.52
C VAL A 118 2.28 -12.23 9.18
N THR A 119 1.50 -11.98 8.14
CA THR A 119 1.99 -11.45 6.86
C THR A 119 1.43 -10.05 6.68
N VAL A 120 2.31 -9.07 6.43
CA VAL A 120 1.98 -7.66 6.35
C VAL A 120 2.31 -7.15 4.95
N ALA A 121 1.30 -6.76 4.18
CA ALA A 121 1.50 -5.96 2.98
C ALA A 121 1.46 -4.48 3.38
N ALA A 122 2.53 -3.74 3.12
CA ALA A 122 2.70 -2.38 3.60
C ALA A 122 3.60 -1.54 2.71
N THR A 123 3.42 -0.22 2.78
CA THR A 123 4.40 0.72 2.24
C THR A 123 5.51 0.98 3.27
N ALA A 124 6.77 0.76 2.88
CA ALA A 124 7.91 1.07 3.74
C ALA A 124 8.16 2.58 3.80
N THR A 125 8.33 3.13 5.00
CA THR A 125 8.60 4.56 5.24
C THR A 125 9.83 4.70 6.12
N LEU A 126 10.63 5.76 5.88
CA LEU A 126 11.93 5.94 6.52
C LEU A 126 11.90 6.67 7.85
N GLU A 127 10.92 7.55 8.02
CA GLU A 127 10.82 8.48 9.12
C GLU A 127 9.37 8.47 9.59
N PHE A 128 9.14 7.95 10.79
CA PHE A 128 7.85 8.06 11.46
C PHE A 128 7.72 9.48 12.03
N ASP A 129 6.65 10.16 11.62
CA ASP A 129 6.17 11.41 12.20
C ASP A 129 4.72 11.16 12.61
N LEU A 130 4.46 11.20 13.92
CA LEU A 130 3.15 10.88 14.48
C LEU A 130 2.02 11.69 13.82
N ALA A 131 2.20 13.01 13.73
CA ALA A 131 1.16 13.92 13.24
C ALA A 131 0.85 13.71 11.75
N GLU A 132 1.86 13.40 10.95
CA GLU A 132 1.70 13.06 9.54
C GLU A 132 1.00 11.71 9.37
N VAL A 133 1.32 10.70 10.19
CA VAL A 133 0.65 9.39 10.15
C VAL A 133 -0.82 9.49 10.56
N GLU A 134 -1.12 10.16 11.67
CA GLU A 134 -2.50 10.42 12.12
C GLU A 134 -3.29 11.19 11.05
N GLY A 135 -2.67 12.22 10.44
CA GLY A 135 -3.29 13.00 9.39
C GLY A 135 -3.56 12.21 8.10
N GLN A 136 -2.70 11.27 7.75
CA GLN A 136 -2.85 10.40 6.57
C GLN A 136 -3.91 9.33 6.77
N LEU A 137 -3.91 8.66 7.93
CA LEU A 137 -4.77 7.50 8.20
C LEU A 137 -6.10 7.89 8.85
N GLY A 138 -6.19 9.08 9.44
CA GLY A 138 -7.38 9.53 10.17
C GLY A 138 -7.58 8.82 11.52
N VAL A 139 -6.49 8.34 12.13
CA VAL A 139 -6.46 7.68 13.44
C VAL A 139 -5.92 8.64 14.51
N ASP A 140 -6.15 8.32 15.79
CA ASP A 140 -5.67 9.08 16.95
C ASP A 140 -4.76 8.16 17.77
N LEU A 141 -3.46 8.47 17.79
CA LEU A 141 -2.40 7.67 18.39
C LEU A 141 -1.81 8.42 19.60
N GLU A 142 -1.64 7.74 20.74
CA GLU A 142 -1.23 8.40 21.99
C GLU A 142 0.26 8.83 21.97
N ASP A 143 0.55 10.14 21.99
CA ASP A 143 1.91 10.70 21.88
C ASP A 143 2.97 10.03 22.78
N GLU A 144 2.59 9.74 24.04
CA GLU A 144 3.50 9.17 25.05
C GLU A 144 3.99 7.76 24.66
N GLN A 145 3.26 7.04 23.81
CA GLN A 145 3.59 5.69 23.35
C GLN A 145 4.51 5.67 22.13
N TYR A 146 4.54 6.74 21.32
CA TYR A 146 5.26 6.77 20.03
C TYR A 146 6.57 7.55 20.03
N GLY A 147 6.92 8.22 21.13
CA GLY A 147 8.13 9.07 21.18
C GLY A 147 9.45 8.34 20.90
N GLU A 148 9.53 7.02 21.08
CA GLU A 148 10.72 6.22 20.71
C GLU A 148 10.79 5.86 19.22
N TRP A 149 9.68 6.00 18.50
CA TRP A 149 9.55 5.68 17.07
C TRP A 149 9.79 6.88 16.17
N GLU A 150 9.80 8.09 16.70
CA GLU A 150 10.08 9.32 15.93
C GLU A 150 11.38 9.19 15.12
N ASP A 151 11.33 9.61 13.85
CA ASP A 151 12.42 9.49 12.87
C ASP A 151 12.91 8.04 12.61
N GLN A 152 12.19 7.00 13.07
CA GLN A 152 12.50 5.59 12.79
C GLN A 152 11.77 5.10 11.53
N PRO A 153 12.32 4.10 10.82
CA PRO A 153 11.58 3.43 9.76
C PRO A 153 10.36 2.69 10.32
N PHE A 154 9.29 2.63 9.52
CA PHE A 154 8.06 1.94 9.88
C PHE A 154 7.29 1.48 8.63
N LEU A 155 6.27 0.65 8.84
CA LEU A 155 5.40 0.13 7.80
C LEU A 155 3.99 0.72 7.90
N LEU A 156 3.51 1.29 6.80
CA LEU A 156 2.09 1.65 6.62
C LEU A 156 1.36 0.46 5.99
N ALA A 157 0.71 -0.34 6.81
CA ALA A 157 0.04 -1.55 6.38
C ALA A 157 -1.28 -1.25 5.68
N THR A 158 -1.44 -1.89 4.51
CA THR A 158 -2.68 -1.95 3.75
C THR A 158 -3.42 -3.25 4.03
N VAL A 159 -2.68 -4.34 4.23
CA VAL A 159 -3.23 -5.65 4.57
C VAL A 159 -2.41 -6.29 5.69
N VAL A 160 -3.11 -6.82 6.69
CA VAL A 160 -2.51 -7.63 7.76
C VAL A 160 -3.26 -8.97 7.81
N GLU A 161 -2.54 -10.04 7.50
CA GLU A 161 -3.07 -11.40 7.56
C GLU A 161 -2.44 -12.16 8.71
N ALA A 162 -3.23 -12.41 9.76
CA ALA A 162 -2.86 -13.31 10.84
C ALA A 162 -2.86 -14.76 10.34
N SER A 163 -1.73 -15.44 10.52
CA SER A 163 -1.63 -16.88 10.26
C SER A 163 -2.05 -17.62 11.53
N ALA A 164 -3.27 -18.13 11.57
CA ALA A 164 -3.71 -18.98 12.67
C ALA A 164 -3.08 -20.38 12.53
N GLU A 165 -2.47 -20.87 13.62
CA GLU A 165 -1.96 -22.24 13.76
C GLU A 165 -3.06 -23.29 14.01
#